data_AF-A0A919TDN7-F1
#
_entry.id   AF-A0A919TDN7-F1
#
_cell.length_a   1.000
_cell.length_b   1.000
_cell.length_c   1.000
_cell.angle_alpha   90.00
_cell.angle_beta   90.00
_cell.angle_gamma   90.00
#
_symmetry.space_group_name_H-M   'P 1'
#
loop_
_entity.id
_entity.type
_entity.pdbx_description
1 polymer ?
#
loop_
_entity_poly.entity_id
_entity_poly.type
_entity_poly.pdbx_seq_one_letter_code
_entity_poly.pdbx_strand_id
1 'polypeptide(L)'
;MRATGFPAVATATVNIRTVPGQTVADVADQLRRWVADISPARSSTTSRSRGGPAELLSRVLDAPVLFFGVGLPEDRWHGSDERVSIEMLVNGTATLAYLWSRPSAPR
;
A
#
# COMPACT_ATOMS: atom_id res chain seq x y z
N MET A 1 -13.64 8.11 31.60
CA MET A 1 -13.41 6.72 31.13
C MET A 1 -13.83 6.68 29.66
N ARG A 2 -12.91 6.66 28.69
CA ARG A 2 -13.23 6.57 27.26
C ARG A 2 -12.84 5.17 26.77
N ALA A 3 -13.82 4.39 26.34
CA ALA A 3 -13.58 3.13 25.67
C ALA A 3 -13.03 3.42 24.26
N THR A 4 -11.78 3.03 24.01
CA THR A 4 -11.17 3.03 22.68
C THR A 4 -11.83 1.91 21.88
N GLY A 5 -12.76 2.27 20.99
CA GLY A 5 -13.45 1.30 20.15
C GLY A 5 -12.52 0.78 19.07
N PHE A 6 -12.06 -0.46 19.20
CA PHE A 6 -11.41 -1.16 18.09
C PHE A 6 -12.46 -1.38 16.99
N PRO A 7 -12.20 -0.96 15.74
CA PRO A 7 -13.14 -1.19 14.65
C PRO A 7 -13.22 -2.70 14.39
N ALA A 8 -14.45 -3.21 14.32
CA ALA A 8 -14.70 -4.64 14.02
C ALA A 8 -14.25 -5.03 12.59
N VAL A 9 -14.01 -4.06 11.71
CA VAL A 9 -13.57 -4.24 10.32
C VAL A 9 -12.59 -3.12 9.95
N ALA A 10 -11.49 -3.48 9.28
CA ALA A 10 -10.54 -2.55 8.68
C ALA A 10 -10.27 -2.94 7.21
N THR A 11 -10.14 -1.96 6.32
CA THR A 11 -9.86 -2.17 4.90
C THR A 11 -8.56 -1.46 4.52
N ALA A 12 -7.68 -2.15 3.80
CA ALA A 12 -6.45 -1.60 3.24
C ALA A 12 -6.44 -1.78 1.71
N THR A 13 -5.95 -0.77 0.99
CA THR A 13 -5.77 -0.84 -0.47
C THR A 13 -4.29 -0.92 -0.80
N VAL A 14 -3.90 -1.93 -1.58
CA VAL A 14 -2.52 -2.15 -2.00
C VAL A 14 -2.46 -2.17 -3.53
N ASN A 15 -1.54 -1.40 -4.11
CA ASN A 15 -1.26 -1.43 -5.54
C ASN A 15 0.00 -2.24 -5.81
N ILE A 16 -0.11 -3.27 -6.66
CA ILE A 16 1.01 -4.13 -7.05
C ILE A 16 1.15 -4.09 -8.58
N ARG A 17 2.38 -3.92 -9.06
CA ARG A 17 2.71 -4.03 -10.49
C ARG A 17 3.45 -5.33 -10.74
N THR A 18 3.06 -6.04 -11.79
CA THR A 18 3.69 -7.28 -12.23
C THR A 18 4.93 -6.97 -13.08
N VAL A 19 5.95 -7.81 -13.00
CA VAL A 19 7.09 -7.79 -13.95
C VAL A 19 6.84 -8.73 -15.14
N PRO A 20 7.60 -8.62 -16.24
CA PRO A 20 7.52 -9.61 -17.33
C PRO A 20 7.68 -11.04 -16.81
N GLY A 21 6.78 -11.93 -17.25
CA GLY A 21 6.72 -13.32 -16.76
C GLY A 21 5.82 -13.54 -15.53
N GLN A 22 5.30 -12.47 -14.90
CA GLN A 22 4.28 -12.59 -13.86
C GLN A 22 2.88 -12.32 -14.43
N THR A 23 1.91 -13.13 -14.02
CA THR A 23 0.49 -12.83 -14.26
C THR A 23 -0.13 -12.17 -13.04
N VAL A 24 -1.16 -11.35 -13.27
CA VAL A 24 -1.94 -10.72 -12.19
C VAL A 24 -2.59 -11.78 -11.29
N ALA A 25 -2.99 -12.92 -11.86
CA ALA A 25 -3.58 -14.02 -11.13
C ALA A 25 -2.59 -14.62 -10.12
N ASP A 26 -1.37 -14.93 -10.58
CA ASP A 26 -0.34 -15.54 -9.74
C ASP A 26 0.05 -14.62 -8.57
N VAL A 27 0.19 -13.32 -8.84
CA VAL A 27 0.54 -12.32 -7.82
C VAL A 27 -0.61 -12.11 -6.83
N ALA A 28 -1.86 -12.12 -7.30
CA ALA A 28 -3.01 -12.04 -6.42
C ALA A 28 -3.11 -13.26 -5.50
N ASP A 29 -2.81 -14.46 -6.02
CA ASP A 29 -2.83 -15.70 -5.23
C ASP A 29 -1.69 -15.79 -4.23
N GLN A 30 -0.51 -15.27 -4.57
CA GLN A 30 0.60 -15.10 -3.62
C GLN A 30 0.22 -14.14 -2.49
N LEU A 31 -0.39 -13.00 -2.81
CA LEU A 31 -0.80 -12.01 -1.81
C LEU A 31 -1.86 -12.60 -0.86
N ARG A 32 -2.87 -13.30 -1.39
CA ARG A 32 -3.90 -13.95 -0.57
C ARG A 32 -3.31 -14.97 0.40
N ARG A 33 -2.36 -15.80 -0.07
CA ARG A 33 -1.66 -16.78 0.76
C ARG A 33 -0.86 -16.09 1.87
N TRP A 34 -0.07 -15.08 1.52
CA TRP A 34 0.72 -14.33 2.49
C TRP A 34 -0.16 -13.64 3.55
N VAL A 35 -1.27 -13.02 3.15
CA VAL A 35 -2.23 -12.39 4.09
C VAL A 35 -2.84 -13.44 5.03
N ALA A 36 -3.19 -14.62 4.53
CA ALA A 36 -3.72 -15.71 5.35
C ALA A 36 -2.69 -16.23 6.37
N ASP A 37 -1.41 -16.30 5.99
CA ASP A 37 -0.33 -16.76 6.87
C ASP A 37 -0.05 -15.76 8.02
N ILE A 38 -0.14 -14.46 7.75
CA ILE A 38 0.14 -13.42 8.76
C ILE A 38 -1.11 -12.99 9.55
N SER A 39 -2.31 -13.32 9.06
CA SER A 39 -3.59 -12.97 9.71
C SER A 39 -4.63 -14.07 9.47
N PRO A 40 -4.80 -15.00 10.43
CA PRO A 40 -5.77 -16.09 10.32
C PRO A 40 -7.23 -15.64 10.50
N ALA A 41 -7.50 -14.35 10.74
CA ALA A 41 -8.86 -13.81 10.81
C ALA A 41 -9.46 -13.61 9.40
N ARG A 42 -10.79 -13.77 9.29
CA ARG A 42 -11.53 -13.74 8.00
C ARG A 42 -11.15 -12.52 7.15
N SER A 43 -10.42 -12.75 6.06
CA SER A 43 -9.98 -11.73 5.11
C SER A 43 -10.59 -11.98 3.72
N SER A 44 -10.90 -10.89 2.99
CA SER A 44 -11.43 -10.94 1.61
C SER A 44 -10.74 -9.89 0.74
N THR A 45 -10.38 -10.24 -0.50
CA THR A 45 -9.53 -9.41 -1.39
C THR A 45 -10.16 -9.16 -2.76
N THR A 46 -10.08 -7.93 -3.30
CA THR A 46 -10.56 -7.52 -4.65
C THR A 46 -9.49 -6.70 -5.40
N SER A 47 -9.40 -6.79 -6.75
CA SER A 47 -8.32 -6.19 -7.58
C SER A 47 -8.85 -5.24 -8.69
N ARG A 48 -8.15 -4.11 -8.95
CA ARG A 48 -8.36 -3.17 -10.09
C ARG A 48 -7.04 -2.49 -10.51
N SER A 49 -6.82 -2.16 -11.80
CA SER A 49 -5.60 -1.49 -12.33
C SER A 49 -5.87 -0.56 -13.53
N ARG A 50 -5.19 0.62 -13.60
CA ARG A 50 -4.69 1.37 -14.81
C ARG A 50 -4.15 2.82 -14.50
N GLY A 51 -3.01 3.24 -15.10
CA GLY A 51 -2.84 4.58 -15.76
C GLY A 51 -2.17 5.81 -15.09
N GLY A 52 -1.48 5.72 -13.94
CA GLY A 52 -1.03 6.92 -13.18
C GLY A 52 0.44 7.38 -13.36
N PRO A 53 0.87 8.50 -12.73
CA PRO A 53 2.24 9.08 -12.82
C PRO A 53 3.38 8.09 -12.55
N ALA A 54 3.14 7.10 -11.70
CA ALA A 54 4.06 5.99 -11.45
C ALA A 54 4.42 5.18 -12.70
N GLU A 55 3.47 5.03 -13.62
CA GLU A 55 3.68 4.32 -14.88
C GLU A 55 4.61 5.10 -15.80
N LEU A 56 4.41 6.42 -15.89
CA LEU A 56 5.26 7.28 -16.68
C LEU A 56 6.69 7.29 -16.11
N LEU A 57 6.84 7.49 -14.80
CA LEU A 57 8.15 7.51 -14.14
C LEU A 57 8.89 6.18 -14.29
N SER A 58 8.20 5.04 -14.11
CA SER A 58 8.83 3.73 -14.26
C SER A 58 9.32 3.48 -15.68
N ARG A 59 8.57 3.92 -16.69
CA ARG A 59 8.98 3.81 -18.11
C ARG A 59 10.14 4.72 -18.45
N VAL A 60 10.09 5.98 -18.02
CA VAL A 60 11.10 6.99 -18.35
C VAL A 60 12.44 6.67 -17.68
N LEU A 61 12.41 6.19 -16.44
CA LEU A 61 13.62 5.89 -15.66
C LEU A 61 14.14 4.46 -15.84
N ASP A 62 13.42 3.63 -16.60
CA ASP A 62 13.65 2.18 -16.70
C ASP A 62 13.96 1.54 -15.34
N ALA A 63 13.15 1.89 -14.35
CA ALA A 63 13.35 1.48 -12.96
C ALA A 63 12.01 1.13 -12.30
N PRO A 64 12.00 0.17 -11.35
CA PRO A 64 10.82 -0.06 -10.51
C PRO A 64 10.50 1.20 -9.69
N VAL A 65 9.25 1.67 -9.79
CA VAL A 65 8.76 2.83 -9.02
C VAL A 65 7.69 2.37 -8.04
N LEU A 66 7.94 2.61 -6.75
CA LEU A 66 6.99 2.41 -5.67
C LEU A 66 6.38 3.76 -5.28
N PHE A 67 5.05 3.84 -5.26
CA PHE A 67 4.36 4.93 -4.57
C PHE A 67 4.03 4.50 -3.15
N PHE A 68 4.46 5.33 -2.19
CA PHE A 68 4.18 5.15 -0.78
C PHE A 68 3.41 6.37 -0.29
N GLY A 69 2.26 6.14 0.36
CA GLY A 69 1.43 7.17 0.94
C GLY A 69 0.83 6.67 2.25
N VAL A 70 0.59 7.58 3.17
CA VAL A 70 0.01 7.30 4.50
C VAL A 70 -1.37 7.90 4.70
N GLY A 71 -2.03 8.23 3.58
CA GLY A 71 -3.35 8.84 3.60
C GLY A 71 -4.42 7.87 4.08
N LEU A 72 -5.32 8.37 4.93
CA LEU A 72 -6.53 7.70 5.37
C LEU A 72 -7.73 8.19 4.55
N PRO A 73 -8.80 7.38 4.40
CA PRO A 73 -10.03 7.84 3.74
C PRO A 73 -10.61 9.13 4.33
N GLU A 74 -10.40 9.35 5.64
CA GLU A 74 -10.91 10.48 6.41
C GLU A 74 -10.05 11.76 6.28
N ASP A 75 -8.95 11.70 5.54
CA ASP A 75 -8.07 12.84 5.28
C ASP A 75 -8.68 13.81 4.25
N ARG A 76 -9.63 13.32 3.43
CA ARG A 76 -10.40 14.11 2.47
C ARG A 76 -9.52 14.91 1.50
N TRP A 77 -8.44 14.29 1.01
CA TRP A 77 -7.55 14.88 0.01
C TRP A 77 -8.34 15.50 -1.16
N HIS A 78 -8.09 16.78 -1.43
CA HIS A 78 -8.82 17.59 -2.43
C HIS A 78 -10.26 17.97 -2.05
N GLY A 79 -10.66 17.79 -0.79
CA GLY A 79 -11.97 18.12 -0.25
C GLY A 79 -11.94 19.19 0.83
N SER A 80 -13.11 19.60 1.29
CA SER A 80 -13.25 20.47 2.47
C SER A 80 -12.85 19.74 3.76
N ASP A 81 -12.35 20.50 4.74
CA ASP A 81 -11.80 19.98 6.01
C ASP A 81 -10.68 18.94 5.81
N GLU A 82 -9.83 19.16 4.80
CA GLU A 82 -8.63 18.36 4.56
C GLU A 82 -7.76 18.31 5.82
N ARG A 83 -7.36 17.11 6.19
CA ARG A 83 -6.62 16.85 7.43
C ARG A 83 -5.71 15.65 7.25
N VAL A 84 -4.81 15.48 8.20
CA VAL A 84 -3.89 14.36 8.23
C VAL A 84 -3.70 13.87 9.65
N SER A 85 -3.58 12.55 9.82
CA SER A 85 -3.19 11.96 11.10
C SER A 85 -1.68 12.11 11.32
N ILE A 86 -1.30 12.82 12.38
CA ILE A 86 0.10 12.98 12.80
C ILE A 86 0.74 11.62 13.11
N GLU A 87 -0.01 10.71 13.72
CA GLU A 87 0.47 9.35 14.01
C GLU A 87 0.79 8.60 12.72
N MET A 88 -0.07 8.68 11.69
CA MET A 88 0.21 8.07 10.39
C MET A 88 1.39 8.72 9.66
N LEU A 89 1.58 10.04 9.79
CA LEU A 89 2.78 10.70 9.28
C LEU A 89 4.05 10.15 9.94
N VAL A 90 4.09 10.06 11.27
CA VAL A 90 5.25 9.55 12.00
C VAL A 90 5.54 8.09 11.65
N ASN A 91 4.51 7.23 11.66
CA ASN A 91 4.66 5.82 11.31
C ASN A 91 5.04 5.64 9.83
N GLY A 92 4.53 6.52 8.96
CA GLY A 92 4.89 6.61 7.55
C GLY A 92 6.36 6.96 7.34
N THR A 93 6.84 7.98 8.02
CA THR A 93 8.25 8.39 7.98
C THR A 93 9.16 7.26 8.48
N ALA A 94 8.79 6.59 9.58
CA ALA A 94 9.56 5.45 10.08
C ALA A 94 9.61 4.30 9.06
N THR A 95 8.48 4.00 8.42
CA THR A 95 8.39 2.98 7.36
C THR A 95 9.25 3.36 6.14
N LEU A 96 9.19 4.62 5.70
CA LEU A 96 9.97 5.11 4.58
C LEU A 96 11.47 5.06 4.88
N ALA A 97 11.89 5.48 6.08
CA ALA A 97 13.29 5.40 6.52
C ALA A 97 13.79 3.95 6.52
N TYR A 98 12.96 3.02 6.99
CA TYR A 98 13.27 1.60 6.95
C TYR A 98 13.43 1.07 5.52
N LEU A 99 12.50 1.43 4.62
CA LEU A 99 12.57 1.02 3.21
C LEU A 99 13.78 1.64 2.50
N TRP A 100 14.11 2.89 2.78
CA TRP A 100 15.25 3.58 2.20
C TRP A 100 16.59 2.97 2.63
N SER A 101 16.69 2.53 3.89
CA SER A 101 17.91 1.89 4.40
C SER A 101 18.19 0.51 3.78
N ARG A 102 17.24 -0.06 3.04
CA ARG A 102 17.42 -1.31 2.32
C ARG A 102 17.94 -1.01 0.92
N PRO A 103 19.14 -1.48 0.55
CA PRO A 103 19.59 -1.37 -0.83
C PRO A 103 18.60 -2.13 -1.73
N SER A 104 18.25 -1.52 -2.85
CA SER A 104 17.57 -2.23 -3.93
C SER A 104 18.42 -3.43 -4.31
N ALA A 105 17.85 -4.64 -4.27
CA ALA A 105 18.55 -5.84 -4.70
C ALA A 105 19.12 -5.61 -6.12
N PRO A 106 20.41 -5.92 -6.37
CA PRO A 106 21.00 -5.74 -7.68
C PRO A 106 20.25 -6.59 -8.72
N ARG A 107 20.18 -6.04 -9.94
CA ARG A 107 19.56 -6.66 -11.12
C ARG A 107 20.25 -7.97 -11.51
#